data_AF-A0A7Y0BMK5-F1
#
_entry.id   AF-A0A7Y0BMK5-F1
#
_cell.length_a   1.000
_cell.length_b   1.000
_cell.length_c   1.000
_cell.angle_alpha   90.00
_cell.angle_beta   90.00
_cell.angle_gamma   90.00
#
_symmetry.space_group_name_H-M   'P 1'
#
loop_
_entity.id
_entity.type
_entity.pdbx_description
1 polymer ?
#
loop_
_entity_poly.entity_id
_entity_poly.type
_entity_poly.pdbx_seq_one_letter_code
_entity_poly.pdbx_strand_id
1 'polypeptide(L)'
;MITTFKNWLLFPKKGRDSGWRLLFGWKNILDVLISLLLIRFLKVDGFQFASKALFPAASIFVSMSIAWTSRAATIINDQKFRAKVIREEGDLEDYVYGFQLSLLVIMTTVIYIAIMAVGGLNFIIISKEISVFFSSFFLYVLLIWSVRECWSVVNFSNLLGLLVGRLDKVG
;
A
#
# COMPACT_ATOMS: atom_id res chain seq x y z
N MET A 1 9.78 -12.43 -21.39
CA MET A 1 8.89 -11.31 -21.77
C MET A 1 8.75 -10.47 -20.52
N ILE A 2 9.16 -9.20 -20.54
CA ILE A 2 9.08 -8.32 -19.35
C ILE A 2 7.61 -8.24 -18.95
N THR A 3 7.24 -8.75 -17.77
CA THR A 3 5.84 -8.65 -17.34
C THR A 3 5.57 -7.20 -16.99
N THR A 4 4.45 -6.61 -17.44
CA THR A 4 4.10 -5.23 -17.06
C THR A 4 3.44 -5.24 -15.68
N PHE A 5 3.55 -4.14 -14.92
CA PHE A 5 2.88 -4.01 -13.61
C PHE A 5 1.40 -4.37 -13.67
N LYS A 6 0.68 -3.93 -14.71
CA LYS A 6 -0.74 -4.25 -14.89
C LYS A 6 -0.98 -5.76 -15.01
N ASN A 7 -0.15 -6.45 -15.80
CA ASN A 7 -0.28 -7.89 -15.99
C ASN A 7 0.09 -8.64 -14.71
N TRP A 8 1.14 -8.19 -14.00
CA TRP A 8 1.53 -8.74 -12.70
C TRP A 8 0.43 -8.55 -11.64
N LEU A 9 -0.21 -7.37 -11.61
CA LEU A 9 -1.26 -7.03 -10.66
C LEU A 9 -2.51 -7.89 -10.86
N LEU A 10 -2.94 -8.07 -12.11
CA LEU A 10 -4.18 -8.76 -12.47
C LEU A 10 -4.02 -10.29 -12.59
N PHE A 11 -2.86 -10.75 -13.06
CA PHE A 11 -2.57 -12.16 -13.30
C PHE A 11 -1.40 -12.64 -12.43
N PRO A 12 -1.64 -12.83 -11.12
CA PRO A 12 -0.59 -13.25 -10.21
C PRO A 12 -0.09 -14.67 -10.54
N LYS A 13 1.21 -14.88 -10.38
CA LYS A 13 1.87 -16.16 -10.68
C LYS A 13 1.29 -17.27 -9.76
N LYS A 14 1.02 -18.46 -10.32
CA LYS A 14 0.51 -19.60 -9.53
C LYS A 14 1.54 -20.02 -8.47
N GLY A 15 1.08 -20.24 -7.23
CA GLY A 15 1.90 -20.76 -6.13
C GLY A 15 2.71 -19.73 -5.33
N ARG A 16 2.65 -18.43 -5.67
CA ARG A 16 3.28 -17.34 -4.90
C ARG A 16 2.27 -16.21 -4.63
N ASP A 17 2.42 -15.56 -3.49
CA ASP A 17 1.67 -14.34 -3.17
C ASP A 17 2.24 -13.19 -4.02
N SER A 18 1.50 -12.81 -5.07
CA SER A 18 1.84 -11.70 -5.98
C SER A 18 0.57 -10.95 -6.40
N GLY A 19 0.73 -9.73 -6.92
CA GLY A 19 -0.37 -8.93 -7.44
C GLY A 19 -1.47 -8.66 -6.41
N TRP A 20 -2.73 -8.71 -6.84
CA TRP A 20 -3.90 -8.43 -5.98
C TRP A 20 -4.01 -9.37 -4.76
N ARG A 21 -3.43 -10.58 -4.81
CA ARG A 21 -3.48 -11.52 -3.69
C ARG A 21 -2.77 -11.00 -2.45
N LEU A 22 -1.79 -10.10 -2.62
CA LEU A 22 -1.12 -9.42 -1.50
C LEU A 22 -2.10 -8.54 -0.70
N LEU A 23 -3.10 -7.95 -1.37
CA LEU A 23 -4.10 -7.09 -0.72
C LEU A 23 -5.27 -7.85 -0.10
N PHE A 24 -5.57 -9.04 -0.61
CA PHE A 24 -6.74 -9.84 -0.18
C PHE A 24 -6.38 -11.17 0.47
N GLY A 25 -5.14 -11.33 0.94
CA GLY A 25 -4.73 -12.52 1.68
C GLY A 25 -5.50 -12.68 3.00
N TRP A 26 -5.57 -13.90 3.54
CA TRP A 26 -6.25 -14.22 4.80
C TRP A 26 -5.82 -13.32 5.97
N LYS A 27 -4.55 -12.89 5.97
CA LYS A 27 -3.97 -11.99 6.98
C LYS A 27 -4.65 -10.61 7.01
N ASN A 28 -5.26 -10.19 5.91
CA ASN A 28 -5.87 -8.87 5.76
C ASN A 28 -7.35 -8.86 6.20
N ILE A 29 -7.90 -10.00 6.61
CA ILE A 29 -9.22 -10.08 7.26
C ILE A 29 -9.22 -9.30 8.57
N LEU A 30 -8.09 -9.26 9.28
CA LEU A 30 -7.94 -8.45 10.49
C LEU A 30 -8.14 -6.97 10.20
N ASP A 31 -7.65 -6.46 9.06
CA ASP A 31 -7.82 -5.06 8.67
C ASP A 31 -9.30 -4.70 8.45
N VAL A 32 -10.06 -5.62 7.84
CA VAL A 32 -11.50 -5.49 7.64
C VAL A 32 -12.23 -5.51 8.99
N LEU A 33 -11.86 -6.42 9.88
CA LEU A 33 -12.46 -6.54 11.20
C LEU A 33 -12.18 -5.29 12.06
N ILE A 34 -10.95 -4.79 12.05
CA ILE A 34 -10.59 -3.55 12.75
C ILE A 34 -11.36 -2.37 12.17
N SER A 35 -11.51 -2.28 10.86
CA SER A 35 -12.32 -1.22 10.23
C SER A 35 -13.77 -1.25 10.67
N LEU A 36 -14.38 -2.44 10.76
CA LEU A 36 -15.74 -2.60 11.28
C LEU A 36 -15.85 -2.16 12.74
N LEU A 37 -14.87 -2.52 13.58
CA LEU A 37 -14.81 -2.06 14.97
C LEU A 37 -14.69 -0.54 15.04
N LEU A 38 -13.81 0.06 14.24
CA LEU A 38 -13.62 1.51 14.22
C LEU A 38 -14.93 2.24 13.88
N ILE A 39 -15.68 1.81 12.88
CA ILE A 39 -16.98 2.43 12.56
C ILE A 39 -17.98 2.28 13.69
N ARG A 40 -18.00 1.11 14.34
CA ARG A 40 -18.98 0.83 15.39
C ARG A 40 -18.69 1.62 16.66
N PHE A 41 -17.42 1.83 16.99
CA PHE A 41 -16.98 2.45 18.25
C PHE A 41 -16.58 3.92 18.11
N LEU A 42 -16.13 4.41 16.95
CA LEU A 42 -15.98 5.84 16.71
C LEU A 42 -17.36 6.46 16.53
N LYS A 43 -17.71 7.35 17.45
CA LYS A 43 -18.88 8.24 17.31
C LYS A 43 -18.59 9.42 16.37
N VAL A 44 -17.76 9.23 15.35
CA VAL A 44 -17.32 10.28 14.42
C VAL A 44 -17.73 9.89 13.02
N ASP A 45 -18.41 10.81 12.35
CA ASP A 45 -18.77 10.67 10.94
C ASP A 45 -17.50 10.62 10.07
N GLY A 46 -17.42 9.65 9.15
CA GLY A 46 -16.24 9.47 8.29
C GLY A 46 -15.89 10.69 7.45
N PHE A 47 -16.88 11.49 7.02
CA PHE A 47 -16.67 12.75 6.31
C PHE A 47 -16.05 13.82 7.22
N GLN A 48 -16.55 13.92 8.45
CA GLN A 48 -15.94 14.83 9.44
C GLN A 48 -14.51 14.42 9.76
N PHE A 49 -14.26 13.11 9.93
CA PHE A 49 -12.91 12.60 10.12
C PHE A 49 -12.02 12.93 8.92
N ALA A 50 -12.46 12.64 7.70
CA ALA A 50 -11.72 12.91 6.46
C ALA A 50 -11.33 14.38 6.34
N SER A 51 -12.26 15.31 6.60
CA SER A 51 -11.98 16.75 6.51
C SER A 51 -10.87 17.23 7.47
N LYS A 52 -10.77 16.61 8.65
CA LYS A 52 -9.75 16.96 9.66
C LYS A 52 -8.44 16.20 9.45
N ALA A 53 -8.52 14.97 8.96
CA ALA A 53 -7.39 14.07 8.83
C ALA A 53 -6.69 14.17 7.47
N LEU A 54 -7.30 14.81 6.45
CA LEU A 54 -6.75 14.86 5.09
C LEU A 54 -5.29 15.34 5.04
N PHE A 55 -5.02 16.54 5.54
CA PHE A 55 -3.67 17.11 5.46
C PHE A 55 -2.66 16.34 6.31
N PRO A 56 -2.94 15.99 7.59
CA PRO A 56 -2.02 15.19 8.39
C PRO A 56 -1.75 13.81 7.79
N ALA A 57 -2.79 13.08 7.39
CA ALA A 57 -2.64 11.72 6.86
C ALA A 57 -1.91 11.72 5.51
N ALA A 58 -2.27 12.62 4.60
CA ALA A 58 -1.57 12.75 3.32
C ALA A 58 -0.09 13.09 3.52
N SER A 59 0.22 14.03 4.43
CA SER A 59 1.60 14.42 4.73
C SER A 59 2.41 13.25 5.27
N ILE A 60 1.87 12.48 6.22
CA ILE A 60 2.56 11.32 6.81
C ILE A 60 2.78 10.23 5.77
N PHE A 61 1.74 9.82 5.06
CA PHE A 61 1.85 8.71 4.11
C PHE A 61 2.79 9.03 2.95
N VAL A 62 2.65 10.22 2.36
CA VAL A 62 3.50 10.64 1.24
C VAL A 62 4.95 10.81 1.70
N SER A 63 5.19 11.46 2.84
CA SER A 63 6.56 11.67 3.34
C SER A 63 7.25 10.36 3.68
N MET A 64 6.55 9.43 4.36
CA MET A 64 7.08 8.11 4.64
C MET A 64 7.39 7.36 3.34
N SER A 65 6.44 7.30 2.40
CA SER A 65 6.69 6.63 1.12
C SER A 65 7.94 7.17 0.42
N ILE A 66 8.04 8.49 0.24
CA ILE A 66 9.13 9.14 -0.50
C ILE A 66 10.49 8.91 0.19
N ALA A 67 10.56 9.03 1.52
CA ALA A 67 11.80 8.88 2.29
C ALA A 67 12.47 7.53 2.04
N TRP A 68 11.68 6.48 1.87
CA TRP A 68 12.16 5.12 1.66
C TRP A 68 12.28 4.73 0.18
N THR A 69 11.49 5.35 -0.71
CA THR A 69 11.64 5.20 -2.17
C THR A 69 13.06 5.50 -2.64
N SER A 70 13.63 6.62 -2.18
CA SER A 70 14.96 7.07 -2.63
C SER A 70 16.02 6.02 -2.27
N ARG A 71 15.99 5.52 -1.03
CA ARG A 71 16.93 4.49 -0.55
C ARG A 71 16.78 3.17 -1.32
N ALA A 72 15.55 2.70 -1.50
CA ALA A 72 15.30 1.47 -2.25
C ALA A 72 15.74 1.60 -3.73
N ALA A 73 15.44 2.73 -4.36
CA ALA A 73 15.83 3.00 -5.75
C ALA A 73 17.36 3.02 -5.93
N THR A 74 18.11 3.62 -4.99
CA THR A 74 19.57 3.60 -5.04
C THR A 74 20.12 2.16 -4.99
N ILE A 75 19.59 1.32 -4.10
CA ILE A 75 20.05 -0.07 -3.95
C ILE A 75 19.71 -0.90 -5.19
N ILE A 76 18.49 -0.79 -5.71
CA ILE A 76 18.05 -1.55 -6.89
C ILE A 76 18.86 -1.16 -8.13
N ASN A 77 19.27 0.11 -8.26
CA ASN A 77 20.05 0.58 -9.40
C ASN A 77 21.56 0.33 -9.27
N ASP A 78 22.04 -0.17 -8.12
CA ASP A 78 23.44 -0.53 -7.96
C ASP A 78 23.81 -1.72 -8.87
N GLN A 79 24.86 -1.54 -9.69
CA GLN A 79 25.27 -2.54 -10.68
C GLN A 79 25.76 -3.84 -10.04
N LYS A 80 26.42 -3.78 -8.87
CA LYS A 80 26.92 -4.96 -8.17
C LYS A 80 25.78 -5.77 -7.58
N PHE A 81 24.80 -5.08 -6.98
CA PHE A 81 23.59 -5.70 -6.46
C PHE A 81 22.81 -6.40 -7.57
N ARG A 82 22.56 -5.71 -8.70
CA ARG A 82 21.85 -6.30 -9.85
C ARG A 82 22.59 -7.52 -10.41
N ALA A 83 23.91 -7.44 -10.57
CA ALA A 83 24.70 -8.55 -11.11
C ALA A 83 24.65 -9.82 -10.23
N LYS A 84 24.57 -9.65 -8.90
CA LYS A 84 24.48 -10.78 -7.96
C LYS A 84 23.06 -11.31 -7.80
N VAL A 85 22.06 -10.44 -7.73
CA VAL A 85 20.64 -10.84 -7.53
C VAL A 85 20.04 -11.46 -8.80
N ILE A 86 20.42 -11.02 -10.00
CA ILE A 86 19.94 -11.64 -11.26
C ILE A 86 20.42 -13.10 -11.38
N ARG A 87 21.45 -13.50 -10.63
CA ARG A 87 22.05 -14.84 -10.67
C ARG A 87 21.34 -15.86 -9.78
N GLU A 88 20.61 -15.40 -8.77
CA GLU A 88 19.74 -16.24 -7.92
C GLU A 88 18.29 -16.00 -8.34
N GLU A 89 17.51 -17.06 -8.58
CA GLU A 89 16.18 -17.13 -9.22
C GLU A 89 15.01 -16.31 -8.60
N GLY A 90 15.26 -15.15 -8.01
CA GLY A 90 14.25 -14.21 -7.54
C GLY A 90 13.86 -13.21 -8.63
N ASP A 91 12.60 -13.23 -9.06
CA ASP A 91 12.06 -12.23 -9.98
C ASP A 91 12.08 -10.84 -9.33
N LEU A 92 13.10 -10.04 -9.66
CA LEU A 92 13.23 -8.62 -9.27
C LEU A 92 11.94 -7.82 -9.52
N GLU A 93 11.16 -8.25 -10.52
CA GLU A 93 9.83 -7.72 -10.85
C GLU A 93 8.87 -7.71 -9.65
N ASP A 94 8.83 -8.78 -8.84
CA ASP A 94 7.90 -8.88 -7.70
C ASP A 94 8.20 -7.81 -6.63
N TYR A 95 9.48 -7.47 -6.47
CA TYR A 95 9.93 -6.42 -5.54
C TYR A 95 9.56 -5.03 -6.03
N VAL A 96 9.84 -4.74 -7.30
CA VAL A 96 9.53 -3.45 -7.92
C VAL A 96 8.01 -3.24 -7.97
N TYR A 97 7.25 -4.27 -8.36
CA TYR A 97 5.81 -4.20 -8.47
C TYR A 97 5.10 -4.22 -7.13
N GLY A 98 5.63 -4.93 -6.12
CA GLY A 98 5.17 -4.79 -4.74
C GLY A 98 5.29 -3.36 -4.23
N PHE A 99 6.44 -2.72 -4.49
CA PHE A 99 6.65 -1.31 -4.12
C PHE A 99 5.68 -0.35 -4.85
N GLN A 100 5.45 -0.55 -6.15
CA GLN A 100 4.47 0.23 -6.92
C GLN A 100 3.03 0.02 -6.41
N LEU A 101 2.68 -1.19 -5.99
CA LEU A 101 1.39 -1.50 -5.38
C LEU A 101 1.19 -0.73 -4.07
N SER A 102 2.21 -0.72 -3.19
CA SER A 102 2.15 0.04 -1.93
C SER A 102 1.91 1.54 -2.18
N LEU A 103 2.60 2.14 -3.14
CA LEU A 103 2.38 3.54 -3.54
C LEU A 103 0.97 3.77 -4.09
N LEU A 104 0.48 2.85 -4.93
CA LEU A 104 -0.87 2.96 -5.50
C LEU A 104 -1.95 2.96 -4.42
N VAL A 105 -1.83 2.10 -3.39
CA VAL A 105 -2.75 2.05 -2.25
C VAL A 105 -2.74 3.37 -1.48
N ILE A 106 -1.55 3.93 -1.21
CA ILE A 106 -1.40 5.19 -0.48
C ILE A 106 -2.01 6.35 -1.27
N MET A 107 -1.71 6.45 -2.57
CA MET A 107 -2.27 7.50 -3.43
C MET A 107 -3.80 7.38 -3.53
N THR A 108 -4.32 6.16 -3.68
CA THR A 108 -5.76 5.89 -3.69
C THR A 108 -6.41 6.34 -2.39
N THR A 109 -5.77 6.09 -1.26
CA THR A 109 -6.26 6.48 0.06
C THR A 109 -6.31 8.00 0.21
N VAL A 110 -5.25 8.71 -0.19
CA VAL A 110 -5.23 10.18 -0.16
C VAL A 110 -6.31 10.78 -1.05
N ILE A 111 -6.48 10.27 -2.27
CA ILE A 111 -7.53 10.70 -3.19
C ILE A 111 -8.92 10.44 -2.57
N TYR A 112 -9.12 9.27 -1.96
CA TYR A 112 -10.37 8.92 -1.33
C TYR A 112 -10.72 9.85 -0.16
N ILE A 113 -9.73 10.15 0.71
CA ILE A 113 -9.90 11.11 1.81
C ILE A 113 -10.24 12.50 1.23
N ALA A 114 -9.60 12.93 0.15
CA ALA A 114 -9.85 14.23 -0.47
C ALA A 114 -11.28 14.34 -1.00
N ILE A 115 -11.76 13.28 -1.69
CA ILE A 115 -13.15 13.19 -2.16
C ILE A 115 -14.12 13.26 -0.98
N MET A 116 -13.87 12.52 0.10
CA MET A 116 -14.72 12.57 1.28
C MET A 116 -14.70 13.93 1.98
N ALA A 117 -13.53 14.58 2.05
CA ALA A 117 -13.38 15.88 2.71
C ALA A 117 -14.22 16.99 2.05
N VAL A 118 -14.44 16.93 0.73
CA VAL A 118 -15.27 17.89 -0.01
C VAL A 118 -16.77 17.53 -0.03
N GLY A 119 -17.19 16.47 0.66
CA GLY A 119 -18.58 16.04 0.73
C GLY A 119 -18.92 14.77 -0.05
N GLY A 120 -17.93 14.10 -0.63
CA GLY A 120 -18.08 12.81 -1.32
C GLY A 120 -18.56 12.91 -2.77
N LEU A 121 -18.94 11.76 -3.32
CA LEU A 121 -19.57 11.67 -4.63
C LEU A 121 -21.08 11.68 -4.48
N ASN A 122 -21.78 12.40 -5.36
CA ASN A 122 -23.23 12.55 -5.32
C ASN A 122 -23.96 11.34 -5.92
N PHE A 123 -23.69 10.14 -5.40
CA PHE A 123 -24.37 8.89 -5.76
C PHE A 123 -25.17 8.38 -4.56
N ILE A 124 -26.50 8.43 -4.64
CA ILE A 124 -27.40 7.85 -3.64
C ILE A 124 -27.84 6.49 -4.17
N ILE A 125 -27.18 5.41 -3.71
CA ILE A 125 -27.48 4.06 -4.20
C ILE A 125 -28.75 3.49 -3.53
N ILE A 126 -28.87 3.61 -2.19
CA ILE A 126 -29.97 2.99 -1.42
C ILE A 126 -30.54 3.96 -0.38
N SER A 127 -29.70 4.48 0.54
CA SER A 127 -30.08 5.53 1.50
C SER A 127 -28.86 6.35 1.89
N LYS A 128 -29.08 7.56 2.42
CA LYS A 128 -28.00 8.44 2.87
C LYS A 128 -27.18 7.80 4.00
N GLU A 129 -27.83 7.17 4.97
CA GLU A 129 -27.17 6.52 6.10
C GLU A 129 -26.30 5.33 5.67
N ILE A 130 -26.83 4.49 4.77
CA ILE A 130 -26.09 3.34 4.24
C ILE A 130 -24.89 3.82 3.42
N SER A 131 -25.07 4.85 2.59
CA SER A 131 -23.98 5.44 1.81
C SER A 131 -22.88 5.98 2.73
N VAL A 132 -23.23 6.73 3.77
CA VAL A 132 -22.29 7.25 4.76
C VAL A 132 -21.56 6.12 5.51
N PHE A 133 -22.28 5.06 5.89
CA PHE A 133 -21.69 3.89 6.53
C PHE A 133 -20.65 3.22 5.63
N PHE A 134 -21.00 2.94 4.37
CA PHE A 134 -20.07 2.31 3.42
C PHE A 134 -18.88 3.21 3.11
N SER A 135 -19.09 4.51 2.92
CA SER A 135 -17.98 5.45 2.68
C SER A 135 -17.03 5.50 3.87
N SER A 136 -17.57 5.55 5.09
CA SER A 136 -16.76 5.50 6.32
C SER A 136 -16.03 4.16 6.45
N PHE A 137 -16.66 3.04 6.07
CA PHE A 137 -16.02 1.74 6.05
C PHE A 137 -14.81 1.68 5.13
N PHE A 138 -14.99 2.08 3.87
CA PHE A 138 -13.89 2.09 2.90
C PHE A 138 -12.78 3.06 3.30
N LEU A 139 -13.13 4.19 3.92
CA LEU A 139 -12.15 5.14 4.47
C LEU A 139 -11.22 4.44 5.48
N TYR A 140 -11.79 3.76 6.48
CA TYR A 140 -10.98 3.10 7.51
C TYR A 140 -10.18 1.92 6.96
N VAL A 141 -10.74 1.13 6.04
CA VAL A 141 -10.01 0.04 5.37
C VAL A 141 -8.80 0.59 4.61
N LEU A 142 -8.99 1.65 3.82
CA LEU A 142 -7.92 2.29 3.05
C LEU A 142 -6.85 2.90 3.95
N LEU A 143 -7.24 3.49 5.08
CA LEU A 143 -6.30 4.01 6.08
C LEU A 143 -5.43 2.90 6.68
N ILE A 144 -6.03 1.79 7.09
CA ILE A 144 -5.28 0.65 7.64
C ILE A 144 -4.35 0.05 6.59
N TRP A 145 -4.85 -0.16 5.37
CA TRP A 145 -4.03 -0.64 4.26
C TRP A 145 -2.88 0.31 3.96
N SER A 146 -3.11 1.62 3.94
CA SER A 146 -2.03 2.59 3.74
C SER A 146 -0.97 2.53 4.81
N VAL A 147 -1.34 2.42 6.10
CA VAL A 147 -0.38 2.25 7.19
C VAL A 147 0.43 0.97 7.01
N ARG A 148 -0.23 -0.14 6.67
CA ARG A 148 0.43 -1.43 6.40
C ARG A 148 1.40 -1.33 5.21
N GLU A 149 0.99 -0.69 4.13
CA GLU A 149 1.81 -0.50 2.93
C GLU A 149 2.99 0.44 3.20
N CYS A 150 2.82 1.48 4.03
CA CYS A 150 3.95 2.30 4.50
C CYS A 150 4.99 1.44 5.24
N TRP A 151 4.55 0.53 6.11
CA TRP A 151 5.46 -0.38 6.81
C TRP A 151 6.13 -1.39 5.85
N SER A 152 5.38 -1.87 4.85
CA SER A 152 5.89 -2.74 3.79
C SER A 152 7.04 -2.07 3.02
N VAL A 153 6.89 -0.79 2.67
CA VAL A 153 7.92 0.02 2.00
C VAL A 153 9.20 0.16 2.85
N VAL A 154 9.06 0.38 4.16
CA VAL A 154 10.20 0.43 5.09
C VAL A 154 10.92 -0.92 5.15
N ASN A 155 10.16 -1.99 5.37
CA ASN A 155 10.72 -3.34 5.46
C ASN A 155 11.42 -3.76 4.17
N PHE A 156 10.84 -3.42 3.02
CA PHE A 156 11.44 -3.67 1.73
C PHE A 156 12.81 -2.98 1.61
N SER A 157 12.88 -1.70 1.95
CA SER A 157 14.13 -0.93 1.91
C SER A 157 15.19 -1.49 2.87
N ASN A 158 14.77 -1.93 4.06
CA ASN A 158 15.66 -2.54 5.04
C ASN A 158 16.15 -3.92 4.60
N LEU A 159 15.26 -4.75 4.02
CA LEU A 159 15.62 -6.06 3.49
C LEU A 159 16.65 -5.93 2.36
N LEU A 160 16.44 -5.00 1.44
CA LEU A 160 17.40 -4.68 0.39
C LEU A 160 18.76 -4.28 0.98
N GLY A 161 18.77 -3.42 2.01
CA GLY A 161 20.00 -3.03 2.71
C GLY A 161 20.72 -4.21 3.37
N LEU A 162 19.97 -5.12 4.01
CA LEU A 162 20.54 -6.34 4.60
C LEU A 162 21.10 -7.30 3.55
N LEU A 163 20.42 -7.42 2.41
CA LEU A 163 20.89 -8.24 1.28
C LEU A 163 22.21 -7.68 0.73
N VAL A 164 22.31 -6.37 0.48
CA VAL A 164 23.57 -5.72 0.09
C VAL A 164 24.67 -6.00 1.10
N GLY A 165 24.40 -5.76 2.39
CA GLY A 165 25.40 -5.97 3.45
C GLY A 165 25.86 -7.43 3.61
N ARG A 166 25.03 -8.42 3.23
CA ARG A 166 25.45 -9.83 3.15
C ARG A 166 26.33 -10.08 1.93
N LEU A 167 25.97 -9.52 0.77
CA LEU A 167 26.72 -9.71 -0.47
C LEU A 167 28.13 -9.09 -0.42
N ASP A 168 28.33 -8.04 0.38
CA ASP A 168 29.65 -7.42 0.60
C ASP A 168 30.57 -8.26 1.51
N LYS A 169 30.02 -9.19 2.30
CA LYS A 169 30.80 -10.07 3.18
C LYS A 169 31.24 -11.39 2.52
N VAL A 170 30.65 -11.73 1.38
CA VAL A 170 30.87 -13.01 0.67
C VAL A 170 31.77 -12.85 -0.56
N GLY A 171 32.04 -11.61 -1.00
CA GLY A 171 33.01 -11.29 -2.06
C GLY A 171 34.30 -10.75 -1.48
#